data_AF-A0A427A4S1-F1
#
_entry.id   AF-A0A427A4S1-F1
#
_cell.length_a   1.000
_cell.length_b   1.000
_cell.length_c   1.000
_cell.angle_alpha   90.00
_cell.angle_beta   90.00
_cell.angle_gamma   90.00
#
_symmetry.space_group_name_H-M   'P 1'
#
loop_
_entity.id
_entity.type
_entity.pdbx_description
1 polymer ?
#
loop_
_entity_poly.entity_id
_entity_poly.type
_entity_poly.pdbx_seq_one_letter_code
_entity_poly.pdbx_strand_id
1 'polypeptide(L)'
;MDPTALRTLTANPDLIYRIEAVEAVTPSSCAPPLVLLPIFSLIDDFNSTARRALGYLSCGTGNPIDDCWRCDPEWHLHRKRLADCGIGFGRNAIGGRDGRYYVVSDPGDDDPVNPRSGTLRHAVIQDEPLWIVFKRDMVITLKQELIMNSFKTIDGRGANVHIANGACITIQFVTNVIIHGLHIHDCKPTGNAMVRSSPSHYGWRTMADGDGVSIFGASHIWVDHNSLSNCADGLVDAVMGSTAITISNNYFTHHNEVRSSIFCTS
;
A
#
# COMPACT_ATOMS: atom_id res chain seq x y z
N MET A 1 -5.97 -67.40 2.98
CA MET A 1 -4.53 -67.45 3.28
C MET A 1 -3.88 -66.25 2.63
N ASP A 2 -3.01 -65.62 3.41
CA ASP A 2 -1.96 -64.65 3.07
C ASP A 2 -2.31 -63.14 2.93
N PRO A 3 -1.55 -62.23 3.61
CA PRO A 3 -1.77 -60.80 3.71
C PRO A 3 -0.88 -60.01 2.73
N THR A 4 -1.40 -58.91 2.17
CA THR A 4 -0.65 -58.12 1.17
C THR A 4 -0.43 -56.68 1.60
N ALA A 5 0.85 -56.39 1.86
CA ALA A 5 1.62 -55.25 1.37
C ALA A 5 1.35 -53.85 1.92
N LEU A 6 2.22 -53.48 2.86
CA LEU A 6 2.76 -52.14 3.09
C LEU A 6 3.42 -51.58 1.79
N ARG A 7 3.04 -50.38 1.34
CA ARG A 7 3.78 -49.53 0.38
C ARG A 7 3.55 -48.07 0.78
N THR A 8 4.48 -47.43 1.49
CA THR A 8 5.48 -46.48 0.95
C THR A 8 5.01 -45.71 -0.30
N LEU A 9 4.53 -44.49 -0.11
CA LEU A 9 4.36 -43.48 -1.17
C LEU A 9 5.63 -42.63 -1.20
N THR A 10 6.52 -42.94 -2.13
CA THR A 10 7.64 -42.10 -2.57
C THR A 10 7.12 -41.05 -3.55
N ALA A 11 7.51 -39.80 -3.35
CA ALA A 11 7.26 -38.68 -4.26
C ALA A 11 7.90 -38.94 -5.64
N ASN A 12 7.15 -38.65 -6.70
CA ASN A 12 7.58 -38.75 -8.10
C ASN A 12 8.23 -37.41 -8.53
N PRO A 13 9.49 -37.39 -9.02
CA PRO A 13 10.22 -36.17 -9.36
C PRO A 13 10.15 -35.75 -10.84
N ASP A 14 9.10 -36.10 -11.58
CA ASP A 14 8.95 -35.70 -12.99
C ASP A 14 7.62 -34.95 -13.24
N LEU A 15 7.69 -33.62 -13.15
CA LEU A 15 6.72 -32.72 -13.79
C LEU A 15 7.45 -31.44 -14.25
N ILE A 16 8.18 -31.62 -15.36
CA ILE A 16 8.76 -30.55 -16.16
C ILE A 16 7.60 -29.83 -16.88
N TYR A 17 7.22 -28.64 -16.41
CA TYR A 17 6.41 -27.73 -17.22
C TYR A 17 7.30 -27.05 -18.25
N ARG A 18 7.10 -27.41 -19.53
CA ARG A 18 7.65 -26.73 -20.71
C ARG A 18 7.15 -25.28 -20.72
N ILE A 19 8.09 -24.34 -20.71
CA ILE A 19 7.85 -22.95 -21.13
C ILE A 19 8.04 -22.92 -22.64
N GLU A 20 6.96 -22.79 -23.39
CA GLU A 20 7.04 -22.37 -24.80
C GLU A 20 7.35 -20.86 -24.82
N ALA A 21 8.48 -20.51 -25.44
CA ALA A 21 8.84 -19.12 -25.71
C ALA A 21 7.84 -18.54 -26.71
N VAL A 22 7.07 -17.52 -26.30
CA VAL A 22 6.30 -16.70 -27.23
C VAL A 22 7.20 -15.56 -27.71
N GLU A 23 7.38 -15.49 -29.02
CA GLU A 23 8.23 -14.52 -29.72
C GLU A 23 7.84 -13.07 -29.40
N ALA A 24 8.86 -12.21 -29.35
CA ALA A 24 8.72 -10.78 -29.13
C ALA A 24 7.99 -10.11 -30.31
N VAL A 25 6.81 -9.56 -30.06
CA VAL A 25 6.12 -8.69 -31.02
C VAL A 25 6.68 -7.27 -30.89
N THR A 26 7.19 -6.73 -32.00
CA THR A 26 7.78 -5.40 -32.14
C THR A 26 6.79 -4.26 -31.85
N PRO A 27 7.25 -3.09 -31.37
CA PRO A 27 6.38 -2.01 -30.95
C PRO A 27 5.92 -1.18 -32.16
N SER A 28 4.73 -1.47 -32.69
CA SER A 28 4.12 -0.58 -33.68
C SER A 28 2.60 -0.62 -33.63
N SER A 29 2.00 0.08 -32.65
CA SER A 29 0.65 0.67 -32.75
C SER A 29 0.23 1.42 -31.49
N CYS A 30 0.87 2.55 -31.20
CA CYS A 30 0.29 3.57 -30.31
C CYS A 30 0.61 4.96 -30.85
N ALA A 31 -0.18 5.43 -31.80
CA ALA A 31 -0.26 6.84 -32.17
C ALA A 31 -1.74 7.22 -32.31
N PRO A 32 -2.27 8.17 -31.53
CA PRO A 32 -3.53 8.82 -31.86
C PRO A 32 -3.30 9.84 -33.00
N PRO A 33 -4.29 10.08 -33.88
CA PRO A 33 -4.15 11.07 -34.94
C PRO A 33 -4.09 12.49 -34.36
N LEU A 34 -3.04 13.22 -34.74
CA LEU A 34 -2.89 14.66 -34.51
C LEU A 34 -3.95 15.41 -35.32
N VAL A 35 -4.78 16.20 -34.63
CA VAL A 35 -5.61 17.24 -35.26
C VAL A 35 -5.09 18.60 -34.78
N LEU A 36 -4.41 19.33 -35.66
CA LEU A 36 -4.02 20.72 -35.49
C LEU A 36 -5.20 21.64 -35.79
N LEU A 37 -5.55 22.55 -34.87
CA LEU A 37 -6.25 23.82 -35.16
C LEU A 37 -5.74 24.92 -34.21
N PRO A 38 -5.81 26.20 -34.60
CA PRO A 38 -4.70 27.14 -34.47
C PRO A 38 -4.65 27.94 -33.16
N ILE A 39 -3.43 28.38 -32.86
CA ILE A 39 -3.04 29.28 -31.78
C ILE A 39 -3.69 30.65 -31.99
N PHE A 40 -4.44 31.13 -31.00
CA PHE A 40 -4.69 32.55 -30.82
C PHE A 40 -4.11 32.97 -29.47
N SER A 41 -3.18 33.91 -29.55
CA SER A 41 -2.47 34.58 -28.47
C SER A 41 -3.43 35.42 -27.62
N LEU A 42 -3.39 35.23 -26.31
CA LEU A 42 -3.61 36.30 -25.34
C LEU A 42 -2.57 36.13 -24.21
N ILE A 43 -1.55 36.98 -24.29
CA ILE A 43 -0.66 37.32 -23.18
C ILE A 43 -1.50 38.23 -22.29
N ASP A 44 -1.67 37.86 -21.02
CA ASP A 44 -1.95 38.82 -19.95
C ASP A 44 -1.20 38.38 -18.69
N ASP A 45 -0.11 39.11 -18.47
CA ASP A 45 0.54 39.48 -17.22
C ASP A 45 0.88 38.41 -16.17
N PHE A 46 2.16 38.02 -16.23
CA PHE A 46 2.94 37.55 -15.08
C PHE A 46 2.91 38.58 -13.93
N ASN A 47 1.95 38.44 -13.01
CA ASN A 47 2.07 39.05 -11.69
C ASN A 47 2.97 38.17 -10.80
N SER A 48 4.26 38.41 -10.93
CA SER A 48 5.37 37.74 -10.22
C SER A 48 5.50 38.15 -8.74
N THR A 49 4.37 38.41 -8.07
CA THR A 49 4.32 38.86 -6.67
C THR A 49 3.55 37.95 -5.70
N ALA A 50 3.00 36.82 -6.15
CA ALA A 50 2.48 35.79 -5.25
C ALA A 50 3.62 34.87 -4.74
N ARG A 51 4.56 35.47 -4.01
CA ARG A 51 5.58 34.72 -3.27
C ARG A 51 4.87 33.85 -2.22
N ARG A 52 4.90 32.54 -2.42
CA ARG A 52 4.95 31.46 -1.41
C ARG A 52 4.29 31.81 -0.07
N ALA A 53 2.97 31.77 -0.01
CA ALA A 53 2.30 31.32 1.19
C ALA A 53 2.21 29.80 1.08
N LEU A 54 3.00 29.07 1.86
CA LEU A 54 2.80 27.63 2.09
C LEU A 54 1.46 27.49 2.83
N GLY A 55 0.36 27.55 2.08
CA GLY A 55 -1.00 27.40 2.55
C GLY A 55 -1.28 25.94 2.88
N TYR A 56 -0.63 25.41 3.92
CA TYR A 56 -0.97 24.13 4.54
C TYR A 56 -2.41 24.12 5.12
N LEU A 57 -3.13 25.24 5.00
CA LEU A 57 -4.47 25.53 5.57
C LEU A 57 -5.47 26.13 4.56
N SER A 58 -5.17 26.17 3.25
CA SER A 58 -6.12 26.71 2.24
C SER A 58 -6.97 25.59 1.65
N CYS A 59 -8.28 25.65 1.85
CA CYS A 59 -9.22 24.87 1.03
C CYS A 59 -9.19 25.39 -0.42
N GLY A 60 -9.25 24.50 -1.42
CA GLY A 60 -9.17 24.89 -2.84
C GLY A 60 -7.75 24.97 -3.36
N THR A 61 -6.92 24.00 -3.01
CA THR A 61 -5.56 23.82 -3.53
C THR A 61 -5.55 23.45 -5.02
N GLY A 62 -6.69 23.02 -5.56
CA GLY A 62 -6.85 22.50 -6.92
C GLY A 62 -6.62 20.99 -7.00
N ASN A 63 -6.23 20.35 -5.90
CA ASN A 63 -6.15 18.90 -5.80
C ASN A 63 -7.50 18.34 -5.31
N PRO A 64 -8.27 17.62 -6.15
CA PRO A 64 -9.62 17.20 -5.81
C PRO A 64 -9.68 16.21 -4.63
N ILE A 65 -8.62 15.42 -4.40
CA ILE A 65 -8.55 14.52 -3.24
C ILE A 65 -8.43 15.34 -1.97
N ASP A 66 -7.46 16.24 -1.92
CA ASP A 66 -7.18 17.04 -0.73
C ASP A 66 -8.31 18.02 -0.43
N ASP A 67 -8.85 18.67 -1.46
CA ASP A 67 -9.96 19.60 -1.32
C ASP A 67 -11.24 18.90 -0.80
N CYS A 68 -11.40 17.60 -1.02
CA CYS A 68 -12.57 16.86 -0.52
C CYS A 68 -12.59 16.70 1.01
N TRP A 69 -11.44 16.54 1.67
CA TRP A 69 -11.36 16.30 3.12
C TRP A 69 -10.64 17.39 3.91
N ARG A 70 -9.62 18.06 3.37
CA ARG A 70 -8.88 19.13 4.07
C ARG A 70 -9.69 20.41 4.21
N CYS A 71 -10.67 20.60 3.34
CA CYS A 71 -11.63 21.71 3.42
C CYS A 71 -12.59 21.60 4.60
N ASP A 72 -12.66 20.44 5.26
CA ASP A 72 -13.42 20.29 6.49
C ASP A 72 -12.57 20.82 7.68
N PRO A 73 -12.94 21.96 8.30
CA PRO A 73 -12.20 22.48 9.46
C PRO A 73 -12.24 21.50 10.64
N GLU A 74 -13.23 20.60 10.67
CA GLU A 74 -13.42 19.56 11.67
C GLU A 74 -12.99 18.17 11.15
N TRP A 75 -12.10 18.10 10.15
CA TRP A 75 -11.62 16.82 9.58
C TRP A 75 -11.12 15.83 10.65
N HIS A 76 -10.61 16.33 11.77
CA HIS A 76 -10.12 15.53 12.89
C HIS A 76 -11.25 14.83 13.67
N LEU A 77 -12.45 15.40 13.67
CA LEU A 77 -13.69 14.76 14.16
C LEU A 77 -14.30 13.85 13.08
N HIS A 78 -14.10 14.19 11.80
CA HIS A 78 -14.61 13.46 10.64
C HIS A 78 -13.54 12.65 9.90
N ARG A 79 -12.55 12.07 10.59
CA ARG A 79 -11.38 11.43 9.96
C ARG A 79 -11.73 10.46 8.84
N LYS A 80 -12.81 9.69 9.04
CA LYS A 80 -13.30 8.66 8.12
C LYS A 80 -13.82 9.18 6.78
N ARG A 81 -14.20 10.47 6.71
CA ARG A 81 -14.61 11.14 5.46
C ARG A 81 -13.55 11.05 4.37
N LEU A 82 -12.28 10.90 4.75
CA LEU A 82 -11.18 10.65 3.81
C LEU A 82 -11.51 9.50 2.85
N ALA A 83 -12.15 8.42 3.30
CA ALA A 83 -12.46 7.25 2.47
C ALA A 83 -13.45 7.55 1.33
N ASP A 84 -14.19 8.66 1.40
CA ASP A 84 -15.10 9.08 0.33
C ASP A 84 -14.43 10.00 -0.70
N CYS A 85 -13.15 10.35 -0.49
CA CYS A 85 -12.39 11.28 -1.31
C CYS A 85 -11.45 10.59 -2.31
N GLY A 86 -11.46 9.26 -2.37
CA GLY A 86 -10.68 8.50 -3.34
C GLY A 86 -11.13 8.80 -4.77
N ILE A 87 -10.17 8.90 -5.69
CA ILE A 87 -10.41 9.06 -7.14
C ILE A 87 -9.67 7.97 -7.93
N GLY A 88 -9.90 7.91 -9.24
CA GLY A 88 -9.23 6.96 -10.13
C GLY A 88 -9.75 5.53 -10.00
N PHE A 89 -8.88 4.54 -10.27
CA PHE A 89 -9.25 3.13 -10.26
C PHE A 89 -9.53 2.61 -8.86
N GLY A 90 -8.80 3.07 -7.84
CA GLY A 90 -8.98 2.73 -6.43
C GLY A 90 -10.02 3.58 -5.68
N ARG A 91 -10.83 4.41 -6.37
CA ARG A 91 -11.82 5.31 -5.73
C ARG A 91 -12.81 4.64 -4.79
N ASN A 92 -13.04 3.34 -4.98
CA ASN A 92 -13.96 2.54 -4.18
C ASN A 92 -13.30 1.86 -2.97
N ALA A 93 -12.01 2.14 -2.69
CA ALA A 93 -11.33 1.65 -1.51
C ALA A 93 -11.91 2.32 -0.26
N ILE A 94 -12.81 1.63 0.46
CA ILE A 94 -13.45 2.18 1.66
C ILE A 94 -12.61 2.00 2.93
N GLY A 95 -11.56 1.17 2.88
CA GLY A 95 -10.72 0.88 4.03
C GLY A 95 -11.51 0.38 5.23
N GLY A 96 -11.21 0.91 6.41
CA GLY A 96 -11.91 0.65 7.66
C GLY A 96 -13.02 1.65 8.02
N ARG A 97 -13.56 2.40 7.05
CA ARG A 97 -14.55 3.49 7.28
C ARG A 97 -15.70 3.04 8.18
N ASP A 98 -16.26 1.87 7.89
CA ASP A 98 -17.46 1.35 8.55
C ASP A 98 -17.14 0.56 9.85
N GLY A 99 -15.87 0.55 10.25
CA GLY A 99 -15.36 -0.12 11.44
C GLY A 99 -15.30 0.76 12.68
N ARG A 100 -14.71 0.25 13.76
CA ARG A 100 -14.34 1.08 14.93
C ARG A 100 -12.94 1.66 14.78
N TYR A 101 -12.62 2.67 15.59
CA TYR A 101 -11.23 3.11 15.71
C TYR A 101 -10.41 2.08 16.48
N TYR A 102 -9.17 1.88 16.03
CA TYR A 102 -8.13 1.17 16.78
C TYR A 102 -6.97 2.13 17.02
N VAL A 103 -6.60 2.34 18.28
CA VAL A 103 -5.51 3.26 18.63
C VAL A 103 -4.24 2.47 18.93
N VAL A 104 -3.26 2.56 18.04
CA VAL A 104 -1.92 2.02 18.26
C VAL A 104 -1.22 2.85 19.32
N SER A 105 -0.79 2.18 20.38
CA SER A 105 -0.13 2.81 21.53
C SER A 105 1.24 2.19 21.84
N ASP A 106 1.51 1.03 21.27
CA ASP A 106 2.76 0.28 21.41
C ASP A 106 3.41 0.11 20.03
N PRO A 107 4.64 0.63 19.80
CA PRO A 107 5.35 0.46 18.54
C PRO A 107 6.05 -0.89 18.39
N GLY A 108 6.01 -1.77 19.39
CA GLY A 108 6.69 -3.06 19.38
C GLY A 108 6.14 -4.03 18.33
N ASP A 109 7.04 -4.87 17.79
CA ASP A 109 6.73 -5.94 16.83
C ASP A 109 7.51 -7.22 17.16
N ASP A 110 7.45 -7.63 18.44
CA ASP A 110 8.37 -8.65 18.94
C ASP A 110 8.10 -10.07 18.42
N ASP A 111 6.84 -10.40 18.18
CA ASP A 111 6.37 -11.70 17.74
C ASP A 111 5.43 -11.54 16.52
N PRO A 112 5.90 -11.89 15.31
CA PRO A 112 5.09 -11.85 14.09
C PRO A 112 3.89 -12.81 14.08
N VAL A 113 3.88 -13.81 14.97
CA VAL A 113 2.81 -14.79 15.11
C VAL A 113 1.84 -14.39 16.22
N ASN A 114 2.29 -13.85 17.34
CA ASN A 114 1.43 -13.49 18.48
C ASN A 114 1.54 -11.99 18.83
N PRO A 115 1.02 -11.10 17.97
CA PRO A 115 1.12 -9.66 18.22
C PRO A 115 0.30 -9.25 19.43
N ARG A 116 0.83 -8.36 20.25
CA ARG A 116 0.15 -7.84 21.44
C ARG A 116 -0.93 -6.83 21.06
N SER A 117 -2.05 -6.83 21.78
CA SER A 117 -3.02 -5.74 21.68
C SER A 117 -2.35 -4.39 21.99
N GLY A 118 -2.72 -3.36 21.22
CA GLY A 118 -2.09 -2.04 21.23
C GLY A 118 -1.03 -1.83 20.14
N THR A 119 -0.57 -2.91 19.48
CA THR A 119 0.41 -2.84 18.38
C THR A 119 -0.25 -2.69 17.01
N LEU A 120 0.51 -2.18 16.03
CA LEU A 120 0.04 -2.10 14.65
C LEU A 120 -0.24 -3.48 14.06
N ARG A 121 0.64 -4.47 14.27
CA ARG A 121 0.44 -5.84 13.77
C ARG A 121 -0.85 -6.46 14.29
N HIS A 122 -1.16 -6.29 15.57
CA HIS A 122 -2.43 -6.77 16.10
C HIS A 122 -3.62 -6.08 15.43
N ALA A 123 -3.55 -4.76 15.21
CA ALA A 123 -4.64 -4.01 14.60
C ALA A 123 -4.97 -4.48 13.18
N VAL A 124 -3.95 -4.62 12.32
CA VAL A 124 -4.16 -4.87 10.89
C VAL A 124 -4.66 -6.27 10.57
N ILE A 125 -4.46 -7.24 11.46
CA ILE A 125 -4.89 -8.63 11.23
C ILE A 125 -6.34 -8.89 11.66
N GLN A 126 -7.00 -8.00 12.40
CA GLN A 126 -8.35 -8.28 12.91
C GLN A 126 -9.36 -8.53 11.78
N ASP A 127 -10.38 -9.33 12.05
CA ASP A 127 -11.42 -9.65 11.04
C ASP A 127 -12.36 -8.47 10.79
N GLU A 128 -12.68 -7.70 11.83
CA GLU A 128 -13.53 -6.52 11.68
C GLU A 128 -12.85 -5.39 10.86
N PRO A 129 -13.63 -4.54 10.18
CA PRO A 129 -13.11 -3.31 9.63
C PRO A 129 -12.52 -2.43 10.74
N LEU A 130 -11.36 -1.83 10.52
CA LEU A 130 -10.72 -0.97 11.51
C LEU A 130 -10.11 0.29 10.87
N TRP A 131 -10.43 1.43 11.48
CA TRP A 131 -9.73 2.69 11.22
C TRP A 131 -8.62 2.86 12.26
N ILE A 132 -7.39 2.59 11.85
CA ILE A 132 -6.22 2.51 12.72
C ILE A 132 -5.55 3.88 12.78
N VAL A 133 -5.43 4.41 13.99
CA VAL A 133 -4.77 5.69 14.30
C VAL A 133 -3.68 5.49 15.34
N PHE A 134 -2.86 6.51 15.56
CA PHE A 134 -1.70 6.44 16.43
C PHE A 134 -1.84 7.40 17.60
N LYS A 135 -1.53 6.91 18.82
CA LYS A 135 -1.65 7.70 20.06
C LYS A 135 -0.65 8.86 20.13
N ARG A 136 0.51 8.68 19.49
CA ARG A 136 1.67 9.58 19.52
C ARG A 136 2.60 9.25 18.36
N ASP A 137 3.57 10.13 18.14
CA ASP A 137 4.69 9.88 17.25
C ASP A 137 5.41 8.59 17.64
N MET A 138 5.75 7.77 16.64
CA MET A 138 6.44 6.51 16.87
C MET A 138 7.19 6.01 15.64
N VAL A 139 8.24 5.24 15.90
CA VAL A 139 8.98 4.47 14.90
C VAL A 139 8.68 3.00 15.16
N ILE A 140 8.12 2.32 14.16
CA ILE A 140 7.74 0.92 14.19
C ILE A 140 8.75 0.16 13.32
N THR A 141 9.55 -0.68 13.95
CA THR A 141 10.49 -1.57 13.25
C THR A 141 9.92 -2.97 13.23
N LEU A 142 9.44 -3.37 12.05
CA LEU A 142 8.80 -4.66 11.86
C LEU A 142 9.87 -5.75 11.70
N LYS A 143 9.74 -6.84 12.46
CA LYS A 143 10.67 -7.99 12.35
C LYS A 143 10.45 -8.78 11.07
N GLN A 144 9.22 -8.78 10.59
CA GLN A 144 8.76 -9.46 9.39
C GLN A 144 7.71 -8.60 8.70
N GLU A 145 7.42 -8.87 7.44
CA GLU A 145 6.41 -8.13 6.68
C GLU A 145 5.08 -8.00 7.44
N LEU A 146 4.48 -6.81 7.38
CA LEU A 146 3.20 -6.51 7.98
C LEU A 146 2.08 -6.95 7.03
N ILE A 147 1.78 -8.25 7.08
CA ILE A 147 0.60 -8.81 6.40
C ILE A 147 -0.65 -8.37 7.14
N MET A 148 -1.67 -7.98 6.40
CA MET A 148 -2.94 -7.47 6.93
C MET A 148 -4.16 -8.14 6.33
N ASN A 149 -5.29 -7.98 7.01
CA ASN A 149 -6.60 -8.42 6.55
C ASN A 149 -7.30 -7.29 5.75
N SER A 150 -8.42 -7.60 5.12
CA SER A 150 -9.25 -6.64 4.37
C SER A 150 -9.88 -5.57 5.27
N PHE A 151 -10.37 -4.49 4.67
CA PHE A 151 -11.11 -3.41 5.35
C PHE A 151 -10.30 -2.70 6.45
N LYS A 152 -9.08 -2.28 6.09
CA LYS A 152 -8.18 -1.58 7.00
C LYS A 152 -7.84 -0.20 6.47
N THR A 153 -7.91 0.80 7.33
CA THR A 153 -7.27 2.09 7.07
C THR A 153 -6.16 2.27 8.07
N ILE A 154 -4.93 2.53 7.61
CA ILE A 154 -3.84 3.01 8.46
C ILE A 154 -3.73 4.51 8.22
N ASP A 155 -4.11 5.31 9.23
CA ASP A 155 -4.20 6.77 9.16
C ASP A 155 -3.17 7.41 10.10
N GLY A 156 -2.06 7.86 9.51
CA GLY A 156 -0.98 8.55 10.23
C GLY A 156 -1.28 10.01 10.59
N ARG A 157 -2.40 10.61 10.14
CA ARG A 157 -2.65 12.04 10.40
C ARG A 157 -2.67 12.33 11.91
N GLY A 158 -2.01 13.41 12.30
CA GLY A 158 -1.92 13.86 13.70
C GLY A 158 -0.83 13.19 14.53
N ALA A 159 -0.02 12.32 13.95
CA ALA A 159 1.19 11.78 14.56
C ALA A 159 2.28 11.60 13.49
N ASN A 160 3.54 11.75 13.87
CA ASN A 160 4.66 11.40 13.00
C ASN A 160 4.99 9.91 13.14
N VAL A 161 4.53 9.11 12.19
CA VAL A 161 4.61 7.64 12.24
C VAL A 161 5.55 7.13 11.16
N HIS A 162 6.61 6.46 11.61
CA HIS A 162 7.60 5.85 10.75
C HIS A 162 7.46 4.33 10.78
N ILE A 163 7.37 3.68 9.63
CA ILE A 163 7.59 2.23 9.46
C ILE A 163 8.95 2.08 8.81
N ALA A 164 9.94 1.65 9.59
CA ALA A 164 11.32 1.74 9.15
C ALA A 164 12.30 0.74 9.78
N ASN A 165 13.45 0.59 9.10
CA ASN A 165 14.62 -0.18 9.53
C ASN A 165 14.45 -1.70 9.61
N GLY A 166 13.33 -2.23 9.12
CA GLY A 166 13.01 -3.66 9.10
C GLY A 166 12.20 -4.00 7.86
N ALA A 167 11.30 -4.99 7.97
CA ALA A 167 10.31 -5.20 6.92
C ALA A 167 9.29 -4.04 6.89
N CYS A 168 8.45 -4.03 5.86
CA CYS A 168 7.41 -3.02 5.68
C CYS A 168 6.07 -3.69 5.31
N ILE A 169 5.26 -3.05 4.47
CA ILE A 169 3.83 -3.39 4.34
C ILE A 169 3.62 -4.42 3.22
N THR A 170 2.84 -5.46 3.50
CA THR A 170 2.37 -6.42 2.48
C THR A 170 0.85 -6.53 2.49
N ILE A 171 0.24 -6.20 1.35
CA ILE A 171 -1.20 -6.28 1.09
C ILE A 171 -1.42 -7.45 0.12
N GLN A 172 -1.66 -8.63 0.67
CA GLN A 172 -1.74 -9.86 -0.11
C GLN A 172 -3.14 -10.49 -0.03
N PHE A 173 -3.74 -10.77 -1.19
CA PHE A 173 -5.02 -11.47 -1.34
C PHE A 173 -6.18 -10.87 -0.51
N VAL A 174 -6.17 -9.55 -0.34
CA VAL A 174 -7.16 -8.81 0.43
C VAL A 174 -7.73 -7.65 -0.36
N THR A 175 -8.77 -7.01 0.17
CA THR A 175 -9.43 -5.88 -0.46
C THR A 175 -9.73 -4.74 0.49
N ASN A 176 -9.99 -3.54 -0.05
CA ASN A 176 -10.42 -2.37 0.70
C ASN A 176 -9.40 -1.97 1.77
N VAL A 177 -8.23 -1.55 1.31
CA VAL A 177 -7.16 -1.06 2.20
C VAL A 177 -6.77 0.35 1.80
N ILE A 178 -6.65 1.22 2.81
CA ILE A 178 -6.13 2.58 2.66
C ILE A 178 -4.87 2.72 3.52
N ILE A 179 -3.76 3.12 2.90
CA ILE A 179 -2.50 3.46 3.57
C ILE A 179 -2.28 4.95 3.43
N HIS A 180 -2.41 5.71 4.52
CA HIS A 180 -2.44 7.16 4.46
C HIS A 180 -1.56 7.85 5.50
N GLY A 181 -0.73 8.81 5.05
CA GLY A 181 -0.02 9.73 5.94
C GLY A 181 1.13 9.11 6.73
N LEU A 182 1.81 8.10 6.19
CA LEU A 182 2.93 7.41 6.85
C LEU A 182 4.29 7.80 6.25
N HIS A 183 5.34 7.69 7.06
CA HIS A 183 6.72 7.67 6.60
C HIS A 183 7.21 6.22 6.50
N ILE A 184 7.45 5.71 5.30
CA ILE A 184 7.85 4.32 5.05
C ILE A 184 9.26 4.34 4.43
N HIS A 185 10.27 3.90 5.16
CA HIS A 185 11.65 4.03 4.68
C HIS A 185 12.63 3.06 5.31
N ASP A 186 13.80 2.89 4.69
CA ASP A 186 14.83 1.96 5.17
C ASP A 186 14.28 0.52 5.31
N CYS A 187 13.35 0.14 4.41
CA CYS A 187 12.80 -1.21 4.35
C CYS A 187 13.89 -2.17 3.89
N LYS A 188 13.99 -3.33 4.55
CA LYS A 188 15.07 -4.30 4.37
C LYS A 188 14.51 -5.69 4.13
N PRO A 189 15.26 -6.55 3.42
CA PRO A 189 14.91 -7.95 3.34
C PRO A 189 14.90 -8.58 4.73
N THR A 190 13.85 -9.35 5.04
CA THR A 190 13.75 -10.11 6.28
C THR A 190 13.73 -11.59 5.97
N GLY A 191 14.40 -12.39 6.81
CA GLY A 191 14.52 -13.83 6.60
C GLY A 191 13.22 -14.59 6.84
N ASN A 192 13.24 -15.89 6.61
CA ASN A 192 12.04 -16.73 6.70
C ASN A 192 11.45 -16.76 8.11
N ALA A 193 10.12 -16.73 8.21
CA ALA A 193 9.41 -16.81 9.48
C ALA A 193 7.98 -17.29 9.31
N MET A 194 7.36 -17.72 10.42
CA MET A 194 5.91 -17.79 10.50
C MET A 194 5.37 -16.38 10.73
N VAL A 195 4.37 -15.98 9.94
CA VAL A 195 3.73 -14.66 10.04
C VAL A 195 2.22 -14.81 10.09
N ARG A 196 1.58 -14.12 11.04
CA ARG A 196 0.13 -14.09 11.19
C ARG A 196 -0.50 -13.11 10.22
N SER A 197 -1.57 -13.53 9.54
CA SER A 197 -2.34 -12.70 8.59
C SER A 197 -3.79 -12.45 9.04
N SER A 198 -4.32 -13.28 9.95
CA SER A 198 -5.64 -13.09 10.58
C SER A 198 -5.64 -13.65 12.01
N PRO A 199 -6.71 -13.46 12.82
CA PRO A 199 -6.78 -14.02 14.16
C PRO A 199 -6.73 -15.56 14.15
N SER A 200 -7.17 -16.18 13.05
CA SER A 200 -7.23 -17.63 12.88
C SER A 200 -6.13 -18.22 11.98
N HIS A 201 -5.37 -17.41 11.25
CA HIS A 201 -4.40 -17.90 10.27
C HIS A 201 -3.01 -17.26 10.41
N TYR A 202 -1.99 -18.12 10.38
CA TYR A 202 -0.60 -17.75 10.21
C TYR A 202 0.08 -18.78 9.30
N GLY A 203 1.04 -18.34 8.49
CA GLY A 203 1.68 -19.18 7.47
C GLY A 203 3.18 -18.97 7.40
N TRP A 204 3.87 -19.92 6.76
CA TRP A 204 5.31 -19.80 6.49
C TRP A 204 5.53 -18.76 5.38
N ARG A 205 6.47 -17.84 5.63
CA ARG A 205 6.89 -16.80 4.69
C ARG A 205 8.36 -16.96 4.37
N THR A 206 8.66 -16.88 3.09
CA THR A 206 10.04 -16.80 2.59
C THR A 206 10.59 -15.41 2.80
N MET A 207 11.82 -15.19 2.36
CA MET A 207 12.47 -13.89 2.42
C MET A 207 11.58 -12.81 1.78
N ALA A 208 11.35 -11.72 2.52
CA ALA A 208 10.72 -10.53 1.98
C ALA A 208 11.77 -9.72 1.21
N ASP A 209 11.38 -9.10 0.09
CA ASP A 209 12.32 -8.41 -0.80
C ASP A 209 12.77 -7.05 -0.24
N GLY A 210 12.00 -6.48 0.69
CA GLY A 210 12.30 -5.20 1.32
C GLY A 210 11.64 -4.02 0.62
N ASP A 211 10.48 -4.25 -0.02
CA ASP A 211 9.62 -3.20 -0.56
C ASP A 211 9.03 -2.31 0.54
N GLY A 212 8.67 -1.07 0.19
CA GLY A 212 7.88 -0.20 1.07
C GLY A 212 6.44 -0.70 1.25
N VAL A 213 5.71 -0.83 0.14
CA VAL A 213 4.34 -1.36 0.08
C VAL A 213 4.24 -2.37 -1.06
N SER A 214 4.11 -3.65 -0.72
CA SER A 214 3.87 -4.70 -1.72
C SER A 214 2.38 -5.04 -1.82
N ILE A 215 1.82 -5.02 -3.02
CA ILE A 215 0.41 -5.26 -3.32
C ILE A 215 0.31 -6.48 -4.24
N PHE A 216 -0.30 -7.55 -3.74
CA PHE A 216 -0.21 -8.87 -4.36
C PHE A 216 -1.58 -9.55 -4.44
N GLY A 217 -2.11 -9.70 -5.65
CA GLY A 217 -3.44 -10.27 -5.89
C GLY A 217 -4.55 -9.56 -5.10
N ALA A 218 -4.40 -8.24 -4.88
CA ALA A 218 -5.29 -7.45 -4.04
C ALA A 218 -6.13 -6.47 -4.88
N SER A 219 -7.25 -5.99 -4.32
CA SER A 219 -8.09 -5.02 -5.04
C SER A 219 -8.67 -3.92 -4.15
N HIS A 220 -9.02 -2.78 -4.73
CA HIS A 220 -9.56 -1.63 -3.99
C HIS A 220 -8.55 -1.11 -2.95
N ILE A 221 -7.39 -0.71 -3.45
CA ILE A 221 -6.26 -0.26 -2.63
C ILE A 221 -6.01 1.22 -2.90
N TRP A 222 -5.76 1.98 -1.84
CA TRP A 222 -5.41 3.39 -1.95
C TRP A 222 -4.19 3.72 -1.09
N VAL A 223 -3.10 4.10 -1.74
CA VAL A 223 -1.85 4.54 -1.10
C VAL A 223 -1.75 6.05 -1.29
N ASP A 224 -1.95 6.83 -0.22
CA ASP A 224 -2.12 8.28 -0.29
C ASP A 224 -1.29 9.06 0.73
N HIS A 225 -0.68 10.19 0.35
CA HIS A 225 0.01 11.09 1.29
C HIS A 225 1.13 10.44 2.12
N ASN A 226 1.75 9.38 1.61
CA ASN A 226 2.88 8.74 2.28
C ASN A 226 4.22 9.32 1.79
N SER A 227 5.22 9.33 2.65
CA SER A 227 6.61 9.59 2.28
C SER A 227 7.35 8.27 2.20
N LEU A 228 7.78 7.87 1.00
CA LEU A 228 8.48 6.61 0.77
C LEU A 228 9.92 6.83 0.29
N SER A 229 10.89 6.18 0.91
CA SER A 229 12.31 6.37 0.53
C SER A 229 13.24 5.25 1.00
N ASN A 230 14.37 5.07 0.31
CA ASN A 230 15.46 4.21 0.75
C ASN A 230 15.05 2.76 1.14
N CYS A 231 14.05 2.20 0.45
CA CYS A 231 13.75 0.77 0.56
C CYS A 231 14.81 -0.04 -0.19
N ALA A 232 14.99 -1.31 0.18
CA ALA A 232 16.00 -2.17 -0.42
C ALA A 232 15.67 -2.59 -1.85
N ASP A 233 14.38 -2.84 -2.16
CA ASP A 233 13.93 -3.22 -3.51
C ASP A 233 13.05 -2.16 -4.17
N GLY A 234 11.72 -2.18 -3.99
CA GLY A 234 10.78 -1.18 -4.52
C GLY A 234 10.13 -0.28 -3.45
N LEU A 235 9.53 0.85 -3.85
CA LEU A 235 8.75 1.70 -2.93
C LEU A 235 7.29 1.25 -2.85
N VAL A 236 6.64 1.08 -4.00
CA VAL A 236 5.29 0.50 -4.11
C VAL A 236 5.30 -0.47 -5.28
N ASP A 237 5.05 -1.75 -5.01
CA ASP A 237 4.95 -2.79 -6.03
C ASP A 237 3.53 -3.35 -6.10
N ALA A 238 3.04 -3.60 -7.31
CA ALA A 238 1.69 -4.08 -7.56
C ALA A 238 1.70 -5.18 -8.62
N VAL A 239 1.52 -6.43 -8.18
CA VAL A 239 1.71 -7.63 -9.01
C VAL A 239 0.57 -8.64 -8.82
N MET A 240 0.65 -9.77 -9.54
CA MET A 240 -0.29 -10.89 -9.50
C MET A 240 -1.75 -10.48 -9.74
N GLY A 241 -2.00 -9.69 -10.80
CA GLY A 241 -3.37 -9.31 -11.17
C GLY A 241 -4.06 -8.38 -10.17
N SER A 242 -3.29 -7.65 -9.35
CA SER A 242 -3.85 -6.62 -8.49
C SER A 242 -4.53 -5.52 -9.33
N THR A 243 -5.69 -5.03 -8.88
CA THR A 243 -6.54 -4.11 -9.66
C THR A 243 -7.26 -3.11 -8.77
N ALA A 244 -7.90 -2.10 -9.36
CA ALA A 244 -8.59 -1.03 -8.61
C ALA A 244 -7.66 -0.39 -7.55
N ILE A 245 -6.50 0.09 -8.01
CA ILE A 245 -5.48 0.73 -7.17
C ILE A 245 -5.39 2.22 -7.51
N THR A 246 -5.30 3.07 -6.51
CA THR A 246 -4.89 4.48 -6.65
C THR A 246 -3.65 4.73 -5.81
N ILE A 247 -2.65 5.38 -6.41
CA ILE A 247 -1.45 5.88 -5.73
C ILE A 247 -1.44 7.39 -5.93
N SER A 248 -1.66 8.18 -4.88
CA SER A 248 -1.84 9.64 -4.99
C SER A 248 -1.08 10.39 -3.90
N ASN A 249 -0.65 11.61 -4.20
CA ASN A 249 -0.07 12.54 -3.21
C ASN A 249 1.12 11.99 -2.39
N ASN A 250 1.76 10.92 -2.84
CA ASN A 250 2.93 10.35 -2.16
C ASN A 250 4.19 11.10 -2.56
N TYR A 251 5.17 11.13 -1.66
CA TYR A 251 6.49 11.69 -1.90
C TYR A 251 7.52 10.56 -1.95
N PHE A 252 8.06 10.30 -3.15
CA PHE A 252 9.04 9.24 -3.41
C PHE A 252 10.44 9.85 -3.56
N THR A 253 11.41 9.43 -2.75
CA THR A 253 12.80 9.93 -2.85
C THR A 253 13.86 8.89 -2.54
N HIS A 254 15.11 9.20 -2.91
CA HIS A 254 16.32 8.46 -2.50
C HIS A 254 16.19 6.95 -2.71
N HIS A 255 15.91 6.55 -3.94
CA HIS A 255 15.71 5.15 -4.28
C HIS A 255 16.08 4.91 -5.75
N ASN A 256 16.80 3.82 -6.02
CA ASN A 256 17.41 3.56 -7.33
C ASN A 256 16.44 2.87 -8.31
N GLU A 257 15.45 2.13 -7.80
CA GLU A 257 14.37 1.53 -8.60
C GLU A 257 13.06 2.28 -8.36
N VAL A 258 12.98 3.55 -8.77
CA VAL A 258 11.67 4.23 -8.95
C VAL A 258 11.04 3.74 -10.25
N ARG A 259 10.86 2.42 -10.37
CA ARG A 259 10.02 1.85 -11.42
C ARG A 259 8.67 1.59 -10.75
N SER A 260 7.75 2.55 -10.87
CA SER A 260 6.33 2.29 -10.67
C SER A 260 5.90 1.29 -11.76
N SER A 261 6.17 0.02 -11.55
CA SER A 261 5.72 -1.06 -12.42
C SER A 261 4.25 -1.33 -12.11
N ILE A 262 3.39 -0.33 -12.34
CA ILE A 262 1.94 -0.53 -12.37
C ILE A 262 1.67 -1.28 -13.67
N PHE A 263 1.84 -2.61 -13.66
CA PHE A 263 1.28 -3.46 -14.69
C PHE A 263 -0.22 -3.58 -14.43
N CYS A 264 -0.99 -2.58 -14.86
CA CYS A 264 -2.42 -2.76 -15.07
C CYS A 264 -2.59 -3.63 -16.32
N THR A 265 -2.61 -4.95 -16.16
CA THR A 265 -3.17 -5.82 -17.19
C THR A 265 -4.68 -5.62 -17.17
N SER A 266 -5.20 -5.01 -18.23
CA SER A 266 -6.62 -4.95 -18.57
C SER A 266 -7.21 -6.33 -18.81
#